data_AF-A0A5C6B7E2-F1
#
_entry.id   AF-A0A5C6B7E2-F1
#
_cell.length_a   1.000
_cell.length_b   1.000
_cell.length_c   1.000
_cell.angle_alpha   90.00
_cell.angle_beta   90.00
_cell.angle_gamma   90.00
#
_symmetry.space_group_name_H-M   'P 1'
#
loop_
_entity.id
_entity.type
_entity.pdbx_description
1 polymer ?
#
loop_
_entity_poly.entity_id
_entity_poly.type
_entity_poly.pdbx_seq_one_letter_code
_entity_poly.pdbx_strand_id
1 'polypeptide(L)'
;MTNDPAQNPYTASQQDGGESLTNLKHIIQGNSRTGMIITFALIQGIVIVSAIMVFMVFSRRQPGDSLLGLDSDSMIWIVLGGGIALVSIIATVVLRAVFRSIAYGEFRGANVDPEVMRETNASVPQAVPKLIGAFQTRTIIGQAILEGAAMINAVLMFVNDNLLHVIPIVVLVVGVGLQVPTPGKIRDWIENAFLHSP
;
A
#
# COMPACT_ATOMS: atom_id res chain seq x y z
N MET A 1 3.75 13.69 56.81
CA MET A 1 4.58 13.54 55.58
C MET A 1 3.67 12.96 54.53
N THR A 2 3.15 13.81 53.64
CA THR A 2 2.22 13.44 52.57
C THR A 2 3.04 12.91 51.40
N ASN A 3 2.95 11.60 51.16
CA ASN A 3 3.53 10.96 49.99
C ASN A 3 2.64 11.28 48.79
N ASP A 4 3.04 12.25 47.98
CA ASP A 4 2.45 12.48 46.67
C ASP A 4 3.14 11.52 45.68
N PRO A 5 2.44 10.48 45.17
CA PRO A 5 3.05 9.56 44.23
C PRO A 5 3.46 10.33 42.97
N ALA A 6 4.69 10.11 42.50
CA ALA A 6 5.22 10.76 41.32
C ALA A 6 4.26 10.59 40.12
N GLN A 7 3.51 11.64 39.81
CA GLN A 7 2.66 11.67 38.63
C GLN A 7 3.55 11.69 37.40
N ASN A 8 3.41 10.64 36.60
CA ASN A 8 4.11 10.54 35.35
C ASN A 8 3.61 11.68 34.42
N PRO A 9 4.47 12.64 34.00
CA PRO A 9 4.03 13.76 33.17
C PRO A 9 3.46 13.33 31.81
N TYR A 10 3.72 12.09 31.39
CA TYR A 10 3.16 11.50 30.18
C TYR A 10 1.73 10.96 30.34
N THR A 11 1.24 10.76 31.56
CA THR A 11 -0.17 10.34 31.79
C THR A 11 -1.11 11.53 31.98
N ALA A 12 -0.60 12.70 32.40
CA ALA A 12 -1.41 13.90 32.61
C ALA A 12 -1.88 14.59 31.30
N SER A 13 -1.31 14.23 30.14
CA SER A 13 -1.71 14.75 28.83
C SER A 13 -2.75 13.88 28.11
N GLN A 14 -3.18 12.77 28.72
CA GLN A 14 -4.09 11.80 28.10
C GLN A 14 -5.55 11.94 28.55
N GLN A 15 -5.85 12.93 29.40
CA GLN A 15 -7.15 13.11 30.03
C GLN A 15 -7.69 14.50 29.64
N ASP A 16 -8.71 14.52 28.77
CA ASP A 16 -9.63 15.63 28.39
C ASP A 16 -9.62 16.10 26.92
N GLY A 17 -8.75 15.58 26.07
CA GLY A 17 -8.80 15.89 24.64
C GLY A 17 -9.74 14.97 23.88
N GLY A 18 -11.05 15.13 24.00
CA GLY A 18 -11.97 14.54 23.02
C GLY A 18 -11.54 15.01 21.63
N GLU A 19 -10.85 14.15 20.87
CA GLU A 19 -10.33 14.53 19.56
C GLU A 19 -11.53 14.90 18.69
N SER A 20 -11.72 16.20 18.47
CA SER A 20 -12.82 16.73 17.66
C SER A 20 -12.78 16.09 16.27
N LEU A 21 -13.94 15.96 15.61
CA LEU A 21 -14.03 15.53 14.20
C LEU A 21 -13.09 16.32 13.25
N THR A 22 -12.74 17.55 13.62
CA THR A 22 -11.72 18.35 12.93
C THR A 22 -10.34 17.67 12.95
N ASN A 23 -9.94 17.07 14.07
CA ASN A 23 -8.72 16.28 14.19
C ASN A 23 -8.78 15.03 13.33
N LEU A 24 -9.93 14.31 13.28
CA LEU A 24 -10.08 13.14 12.40
C LEU A 24 -9.88 13.50 10.93
N LYS A 25 -10.45 14.61 10.46
CA LYS A 25 -10.22 15.10 9.09
C LYS A 25 -8.73 15.36 8.84
N HIS A 26 -8.04 15.99 9.79
CA HIS A 26 -6.61 16.25 9.69
C HIS A 26 -5.79 14.94 9.69
N ILE A 27 -6.14 13.97 10.52
CA ILE A 27 -5.52 12.64 10.57
C ILE A 27 -5.71 11.92 9.23
N ILE A 28 -6.93 11.89 8.68
CA ILE A 28 -7.22 11.24 7.38
C ILE A 28 -6.43 11.92 6.26
N GLN A 29 -6.40 13.26 6.23
CA GLN A 29 -5.64 14.02 5.23
C GLN A 29 -4.14 13.78 5.35
N GLY A 30 -3.59 13.78 6.57
CA GLY A 30 -2.18 13.50 6.84
C GLY A 30 -1.77 12.11 6.38
N ASN A 31 -2.53 11.08 6.78
CA ASN A 31 -2.26 9.69 6.40
C ASN A 31 -2.39 9.48 4.88
N SER A 32 -3.38 10.09 4.24
CA SER A 32 -3.54 10.03 2.79
C SER A 32 -2.37 10.68 2.05
N ARG A 33 -1.92 11.86 2.48
CA ARG A 33 -0.77 12.55 1.87
C ARG A 33 0.51 11.73 2.00
N THR A 34 0.81 11.22 3.19
CA THR A 34 1.96 10.35 3.41
C THR A 34 1.92 9.11 2.51
N GLY A 35 0.77 8.44 2.45
CA GLY A 35 0.60 7.27 1.60
C GLY A 35 0.69 7.58 0.09
N MET A 36 0.20 8.73 -0.37
CA MET A 36 0.39 9.19 -1.75
C MET A 36 1.87 9.41 -2.06
N ILE A 37 2.62 10.09 -1.18
CA ILE A 37 4.06 10.32 -1.35
C ILE A 37 4.81 9.00 -1.48
N ILE A 38 4.52 8.03 -0.60
CA ILE A 38 5.11 6.69 -0.66
C ILE A 38 4.79 6.04 -2.02
N THR A 39 3.52 6.08 -2.45
CA THR A 39 3.11 5.48 -3.72
C THR A 39 3.87 6.08 -4.91
N PHE A 40 4.00 7.41 -4.96
CA PHE A 40 4.74 8.08 -6.02
C PHE A 40 6.23 7.76 -5.98
N ALA A 41 6.84 7.68 -4.79
CA ALA A 41 8.23 7.30 -4.64
C ALA A 41 8.49 5.87 -5.16
N LEU A 42 7.59 4.92 -4.86
CA LEU A 42 7.69 3.54 -5.36
C LEU A 42 7.55 3.49 -6.89
N ILE A 43 6.55 4.15 -7.46
CA ILE A 43 6.37 4.22 -8.92
C ILE A 43 7.59 4.84 -9.60
N GLN A 44 8.10 5.95 -9.06
CA GLN A 44 9.29 6.60 -9.58
C GLN A 44 10.51 5.69 -9.53
N GLY A 45 10.70 4.94 -8.44
CA GLY A 45 11.77 3.95 -8.30
C GLY A 45 11.70 2.89 -9.42
N ILE A 46 10.53 2.28 -9.63
CA ILE A 46 10.31 1.29 -10.69
C ILE A 46 10.62 1.89 -12.06
N VAL A 47 10.13 3.10 -12.35
CA VAL A 47 10.32 3.77 -13.64
C VAL A 47 11.79 4.06 -13.91
N ILE A 48 12.52 4.62 -12.94
CA ILE A 48 13.95 4.94 -13.09
C ILE A 48 14.75 3.66 -13.34
N VAL A 49 14.56 2.63 -12.52
CA VAL A 49 15.29 1.37 -12.68
C VAL A 49 14.97 0.72 -14.02
N SER A 50 13.69 0.66 -14.40
CA SER A 50 13.28 0.11 -15.69
C SER A 50 13.88 0.89 -16.86
N ALA A 51 13.92 2.22 -16.78
CA ALA A 51 14.54 3.06 -17.81
C ALA A 51 16.04 2.79 -17.95
N ILE A 52 16.76 2.63 -16.84
CA ILE A 52 18.19 2.26 -16.84
C ILE A 52 18.37 0.89 -17.48
N MET A 53 17.58 -0.11 -17.10
CA MET A 53 17.67 -1.46 -17.66
C MET A 53 17.36 -1.47 -19.16
N VAL A 54 16.32 -0.76 -19.59
CA VAL A 54 16.00 -0.57 -21.02
C VAL A 54 17.19 0.05 -21.76
N PHE A 55 17.79 1.11 -21.22
CA PHE A 55 18.97 1.75 -21.82
C PHE A 55 20.17 0.80 -21.94
N MET A 56 20.41 -0.03 -20.92
CA MET A 56 21.49 -1.01 -20.94
C MET A 56 21.27 -2.10 -22.00
N VAL A 57 20.02 -2.60 -22.15
CA VAL A 57 19.66 -3.55 -23.21
C VAL A 57 19.90 -2.93 -24.59
N PHE A 58 19.49 -1.68 -24.81
CA PHE A 58 19.76 -0.98 -26.08
C PHE A 58 21.25 -0.80 -26.37
N SER A 59 22.06 -0.56 -25.33
CA SER A 59 23.50 -0.31 -25.47
C SER A 59 24.33 -1.58 -25.74
N ARG A 60 23.81 -2.76 -25.39
CA ARG A 60 24.48 -4.06 -25.63
C ARG A 60 24.21 -4.67 -27.00
N ARG A 61 23.24 -4.11 -27.72
CA ARG A 61 22.66 -4.72 -28.92
C ARG A 61 23.66 -4.80 -30.09
N GLN A 62 23.64 -5.92 -30.81
CA GLN A 62 24.30 -6.04 -32.12
C GLN A 62 23.31 -5.86 -33.28
N PRO A 63 23.74 -5.37 -34.45
CA PRO A 63 22.88 -5.26 -35.62
C PRO A 63 22.33 -6.64 -36.03
N GLY A 64 21.02 -6.85 -35.90
CA GLY A 64 20.34 -8.11 -36.25
C GLY A 64 19.55 -8.75 -35.12
N ASP A 65 19.80 -8.39 -33.86
CA ASP A 65 19.10 -8.98 -32.71
C ASP A 65 17.63 -8.54 -32.66
N SER A 66 16.70 -9.47 -32.39
CA SER A 66 15.29 -9.16 -32.21
C SER A 66 14.99 -8.76 -30.76
N LEU A 67 14.56 -7.51 -30.54
CA LEU A 67 14.22 -6.99 -29.19
C LEU A 67 12.97 -7.60 -28.56
N LEU A 68 12.10 -8.16 -29.40
CA LEU A 68 10.83 -8.76 -29.02
C LEU A 68 10.80 -10.21 -29.53
N GLY A 69 11.96 -10.87 -29.52
CA GLY A 69 12.10 -12.26 -29.94
C GLY A 69 11.18 -13.17 -29.13
N LEU A 70 10.49 -14.07 -29.83
CA LEU A 70 9.66 -15.14 -29.24
C LEU A 70 10.34 -16.49 -29.43
N ASP A 71 11.67 -16.50 -29.42
CA ASP A 71 12.44 -17.72 -29.53
C ASP A 71 12.17 -18.62 -28.32
N SER A 72 12.29 -19.94 -28.49
CA SER A 72 11.93 -20.92 -27.45
C SER A 72 12.64 -20.68 -26.12
N ASP A 73 13.88 -20.16 -26.15
CA ASP A 73 14.65 -19.85 -24.95
C ASP A 73 14.14 -18.56 -24.27
N SER A 74 13.87 -17.51 -25.06
CA SER A 74 13.27 -16.27 -24.56
C SER A 74 11.88 -16.48 -23.96
N MET A 75 11.11 -17.43 -24.52
CA MET A 75 9.76 -17.73 -24.05
C MET A 75 9.75 -18.22 -22.59
N ILE A 76 10.75 -18.99 -22.17
CA ILE A 76 10.85 -19.48 -20.78
C ILE A 76 10.98 -18.30 -19.80
N TRP A 77 11.84 -17.34 -20.12
CA TRP A 77 12.05 -16.15 -19.30
C TRP A 77 10.81 -15.26 -19.22
N ILE A 78 10.12 -15.06 -20.34
CA ILE A 78 8.87 -14.29 -20.38
C ILE A 78 7.78 -14.96 -19.54
N VAL A 79 7.62 -16.27 -19.67
CA VAL A 79 6.65 -17.05 -18.88
C VAL A 79 6.98 -16.97 -17.39
N LEU A 80 8.27 -17.05 -17.02
CA LEU A 80 8.71 -16.90 -15.63
C LEU A 80 8.39 -15.49 -15.09
N GLY A 81 8.74 -14.44 -15.83
CA GLY A 81 8.48 -13.06 -15.43
C GLY A 81 7.00 -12.74 -15.31
N GLY A 82 6.20 -13.21 -16.28
CA GLY A 82 4.74 -13.11 -16.26
C GLY A 82 4.10 -13.92 -15.14
N GLY A 83 4.62 -15.13 -14.86
CA GLY A 83 4.18 -15.98 -13.75
C GLY A 83 4.39 -15.31 -12.39
N ILE A 84 5.58 -14.72 -12.16
CA ILE A 84 5.88 -13.97 -10.94
C ILE A 84 4.96 -12.76 -10.81
N ALA A 85 4.74 -12.00 -11.90
CA ALA A 85 3.83 -10.86 -11.89
C ALA A 85 2.39 -11.29 -11.51
N LEU A 86 1.89 -12.38 -12.10
CA LEU A 86 0.56 -12.91 -11.82
C LEU A 86 0.41 -13.36 -10.37
N VAL A 87 1.38 -14.13 -9.84
CA VAL A 87 1.39 -14.58 -8.45
C VAL A 87 1.40 -13.39 -7.49
N SER A 88 2.20 -12.37 -7.77
CA SER A 88 2.26 -11.16 -6.94
C SER A 88 0.94 -10.37 -6.96
N ILE A 89 0.26 -10.28 -8.11
CA ILE A 89 -1.08 -9.67 -8.19
C ILE A 89 -2.08 -10.43 -7.32
N ILE A 90 -2.09 -11.77 -7.41
CA ILE A 90 -2.97 -12.63 -6.59
C ILE A 90 -2.63 -12.45 -5.11
N ALA A 91 -1.35 -12.49 -4.74
CA ALA A 91 -0.90 -12.31 -3.36
C ALA A 91 -1.35 -10.96 -2.78
N THR A 92 -1.24 -9.88 -3.54
CA THR A 92 -1.71 -8.55 -3.12
C THR A 92 -3.22 -8.53 -2.89
N VAL A 93 -4.02 -9.18 -3.73
CA VAL A 93 -5.48 -9.28 -3.54
C VAL A 93 -5.83 -10.09 -2.28
N VAL A 94 -5.18 -11.23 -2.08
CA VAL A 94 -5.41 -12.10 -0.92
C VAL A 94 -5.02 -11.40 0.38
N LEU A 95 -3.82 -10.81 0.44
CA LEU A 95 -3.37 -10.08 1.63
C LEU A 95 -4.29 -8.92 1.97
N ARG A 96 -4.81 -8.20 0.97
CA ARG A 96 -5.77 -7.13 1.19
C ARG A 96 -7.06 -7.61 1.88
N ALA A 97 -7.52 -8.82 1.58
CA ALA A 97 -8.66 -9.45 2.24
C ALA A 97 -8.31 -9.90 3.67
N VAL A 98 -7.14 -10.50 3.88
CA VAL A 98 -6.68 -10.94 5.22
C VAL A 98 -6.50 -9.76 6.18
N PHE A 99 -5.83 -8.69 5.75
CA PHE A 99 -5.68 -7.49 6.59
C PHE A 99 -7.03 -6.82 6.88
N ARG A 100 -7.99 -6.91 5.96
CA ARG A 100 -9.35 -6.44 6.20
C ARG A 100 -10.03 -7.20 7.33
N SER A 101 -9.99 -8.53 7.29
CA SER A 101 -10.65 -9.35 8.31
C SER A 101 -10.02 -9.13 9.68
N ILE A 102 -8.69 -9.01 9.76
CA ILE A 102 -7.99 -8.75 11.02
C ILE A 102 -8.37 -7.38 11.59
N ALA A 103 -8.28 -6.32 10.77
CA ALA A 103 -8.57 -4.96 11.22
C ALA A 103 -10.03 -4.79 11.66
N TYR A 104 -10.97 -5.43 10.97
CA TYR A 104 -12.39 -5.39 11.34
C TYR A 104 -12.66 -6.22 12.59
N GLY A 105 -11.97 -7.34 12.78
CA GLY A 105 -12.05 -8.13 14.02
C GLY A 105 -11.62 -7.32 15.24
N GLU A 106 -10.48 -6.62 15.16
CA GLU A 106 -10.00 -5.76 16.25
C GLU A 106 -10.95 -4.58 16.50
N PHE A 107 -11.45 -3.95 15.43
CA PHE A 107 -12.39 -2.83 15.54
C PHE A 107 -13.71 -3.24 16.21
N ARG A 108 -14.25 -4.41 15.86
CA ARG A 108 -15.46 -4.96 16.48
C ARG A 108 -15.27 -5.26 17.96
N GLY A 109 -14.11 -5.81 18.33
CA GLY A 109 -13.79 -6.10 19.73
C GLY A 109 -13.72 -4.85 20.63
N ALA A 110 -13.58 -3.66 20.04
CA ALA A 110 -13.56 -2.40 20.77
C ALA A 110 -14.96 -1.86 21.14
N ASN A 111 -16.05 -2.51 20.70
CA ASN A 111 -17.44 -2.13 20.99
C ASN A 111 -17.73 -0.63 20.80
N VAL A 112 -17.25 -0.07 19.68
CA VAL A 112 -17.46 1.34 19.37
C VAL A 112 -18.90 1.56 18.92
N ASP A 113 -19.63 2.37 19.68
CA ASP A 113 -21.01 2.74 19.35
C ASP A 113 -21.07 3.54 18.03
N PRO A 114 -21.84 3.10 17.02
CA PRO A 114 -22.00 3.82 15.76
C PRO A 114 -22.62 5.22 15.91
N GLU A 115 -23.41 5.46 16.96
CA GLU A 115 -24.07 6.75 17.20
C GLU A 115 -23.05 7.85 17.52
N VAL A 116 -21.94 7.48 18.17
CA VAL A 116 -20.83 8.38 18.53
C VAL A 116 -20.21 9.03 17.29
N MET A 117 -20.23 8.40 16.12
CA MET A 117 -19.71 9.01 14.88
C MET A 117 -20.69 10.00 14.22
N ARG A 118 -21.97 9.97 14.59
CA ARG A 118 -22.98 10.92 14.07
C ARG A 118 -22.98 12.22 14.85
N GLU A 119 -22.58 12.17 16.12
CA GLU A 119 -22.49 13.35 16.98
C GLU A 119 -21.30 14.24 16.57
N THR A 120 -21.59 15.50 16.23
CA THR A 120 -20.57 16.44 15.71
C THR A 120 -19.48 16.80 16.73
N ASN A 121 -19.75 16.58 18.02
CA ASN A 121 -18.87 16.95 19.14
C ASN A 121 -18.31 15.74 19.90
N ALA A 122 -18.59 14.51 19.47
CA ALA A 122 -18.07 13.33 20.12
C ALA A 122 -16.56 13.16 19.89
N SER A 123 -15.88 12.59 20.88
CA SER A 123 -14.47 12.25 20.78
C SER A 123 -14.27 11.10 19.80
N VAL A 124 -13.25 11.19 18.96
CA VAL A 124 -12.90 10.10 18.03
C VAL A 124 -12.49 8.87 18.84
N PRO A 125 -13.14 7.71 18.62
CA PRO A 125 -12.77 6.48 19.32
C PRO A 125 -11.33 6.06 19.00
N GLN A 126 -10.57 5.62 20.02
CA GLN A 126 -9.17 5.18 19.86
C GLN A 126 -8.98 4.04 18.83
N ALA A 127 -10.04 3.29 18.53
CA ALA A 127 -10.02 2.25 17.51
C ALA A 127 -9.90 2.79 16.07
N VAL A 128 -10.32 4.04 15.82
CA VAL A 128 -10.30 4.64 14.48
C VAL A 128 -8.86 4.91 13.99
N PRO A 129 -7.96 5.55 14.77
CA PRO A 129 -6.54 5.66 14.39
C PRO A 129 -5.86 4.31 14.10
N LYS A 130 -6.15 3.28 14.89
CA LYS A 130 -5.63 1.92 14.64
C LYS A 130 -6.12 1.35 13.31
N LEU A 131 -7.41 1.54 13.00
CA LEU A 131 -8.00 1.11 11.74
C LEU A 131 -7.38 1.83 10.52
N ILE A 132 -7.09 3.13 10.65
CA ILE A 132 -6.37 3.92 9.63
C ILE A 132 -4.94 3.39 9.47
N GLY A 133 -4.25 3.10 10.57
CA GLY A 133 -2.92 2.50 10.56
C GLY A 133 -2.91 1.16 9.81
N ALA A 134 -3.85 0.27 10.12
CA ALA A 134 -4.00 -1.02 9.42
C ALA A 134 -4.27 -0.85 7.92
N PHE A 135 -5.06 0.15 7.51
CA PHE A 135 -5.27 0.48 6.11
C PHE A 135 -3.98 0.94 5.42
N GLN A 136 -3.18 1.78 6.08
CA GLN A 136 -1.91 2.24 5.54
C GLN A 136 -0.92 1.08 5.41
N THR A 137 -0.76 0.26 6.45
CA THR A 137 0.11 -0.91 6.46
C THR A 137 -0.24 -1.88 5.33
N ARG A 138 -1.52 -2.24 5.16
CA ARG A 138 -1.91 -3.15 4.08
C ARG A 138 -1.58 -2.59 2.70
N THR A 139 -1.73 -1.27 2.54
CA THR A 139 -1.49 -0.59 1.25
C THR A 139 0.00 -0.60 0.93
N ILE A 140 0.85 -0.26 1.89
CA ILE A 140 2.31 -0.29 1.72
C ILE A 140 2.80 -1.70 1.38
N ILE A 141 2.33 -2.72 2.11
CA ILE A 141 2.69 -4.12 1.85
C ILE A 141 2.25 -4.54 0.44
N GLY A 142 1.00 -4.22 0.06
CA GLY A 142 0.47 -4.55 -1.27
C GLY A 142 1.23 -3.86 -2.40
N GLN A 143 1.70 -2.63 -2.19
CA GLN A 143 2.53 -1.90 -3.14
C GLN A 143 3.94 -2.47 -3.25
N ALA A 144 4.58 -2.81 -2.13
CA ALA A 144 5.91 -3.41 -2.10
C ALA A 144 5.97 -4.77 -2.83
N ILE A 145 4.91 -5.59 -2.73
CA ILE A 145 4.82 -6.87 -3.46
C ILE A 145 4.81 -6.65 -4.98
N LEU A 146 4.03 -5.67 -5.45
CA LEU A 146 3.96 -5.36 -6.88
C LEU A 146 5.25 -4.71 -7.38
N GLU A 147 5.85 -3.81 -6.60
CA GLU A 147 7.15 -3.22 -6.87
C GLU A 147 8.22 -4.30 -7.01
N GLY A 148 8.33 -5.22 -6.04
CA GLY A 148 9.30 -6.31 -6.09
C GLY A 148 9.16 -7.17 -7.36
N ALA A 149 7.93 -7.47 -7.76
CA ALA A 149 7.67 -8.19 -9.02
C ALA A 149 8.05 -7.38 -10.27
N ALA A 150 7.87 -6.06 -10.24
CA ALA A 150 8.26 -5.18 -11.34
C ALA A 150 9.78 -5.11 -11.46
N MET A 151 10.47 -5.02 -10.32
CA MET A 151 11.93 -5.04 -10.24
C MET A 151 12.52 -6.36 -10.75
N ILE A 152 11.91 -7.50 -10.39
CA ILE A 152 12.30 -8.81 -10.94
C ILE A 152 12.16 -8.82 -12.46
N ASN A 153 11.04 -8.33 -13.00
CA ASN A 153 10.86 -8.26 -14.46
C ASN A 153 11.87 -7.31 -15.13
N ALA A 154 12.22 -6.19 -14.50
CA ALA A 154 13.27 -5.30 -15.01
C ALA A 154 14.65 -5.97 -15.05
N VAL A 155 14.96 -6.81 -14.05
CA VAL A 155 16.18 -7.62 -14.05
C VAL A 155 16.13 -8.71 -15.12
N LEU A 156 15.01 -9.43 -15.25
CA LEU A 156 14.86 -10.47 -16.28
C LEU A 156 15.01 -9.91 -17.69
N MET A 157 14.41 -8.73 -17.95
CA MET A 157 14.59 -7.96 -19.19
C MET A 157 16.07 -7.74 -19.53
N PHE A 158 16.88 -7.40 -18.53
CA PHE A 158 18.31 -7.17 -18.71
C PHE A 158 19.11 -8.47 -18.87
N VAL A 159 18.65 -9.57 -18.24
CA VAL A 159 19.33 -10.87 -18.32
C VAL A 159 19.15 -11.52 -19.70
N ASN A 160 17.97 -11.38 -20.32
CA ASN A 160 17.65 -12.01 -21.60
C ASN A 160 17.58 -11.02 -22.78
N ASP A 161 17.94 -9.76 -22.56
CA ASP A 161 17.89 -8.65 -23.53
C ASP A 161 16.52 -8.52 -24.25
N ASN A 162 15.43 -8.91 -23.60
CA ASN A 162 14.08 -8.96 -24.20
C ASN A 162 13.14 -7.92 -23.59
N LEU A 163 12.72 -6.95 -24.41
CA LEU A 163 11.86 -5.85 -23.99
C LEU A 163 10.41 -6.24 -23.72
N LEU A 164 9.99 -7.49 -23.99
CA LEU A 164 8.65 -7.96 -23.65
C LEU A 164 8.38 -7.95 -22.14
N HIS A 165 9.42 -7.99 -21.31
CA HIS A 165 9.32 -7.80 -19.85
C HIS A 165 8.81 -6.41 -19.44
N VAL A 166 8.84 -5.41 -20.34
CA VAL A 166 8.23 -4.10 -20.09
C VAL A 166 6.72 -4.21 -19.88
N ILE A 167 6.04 -5.17 -20.54
CA ILE A 167 4.60 -5.36 -20.42
C ILE A 167 4.18 -5.66 -18.97
N PRO A 168 4.68 -6.71 -18.30
CA PRO A 168 4.35 -6.96 -16.91
C PRO A 168 4.81 -5.83 -15.98
N ILE A 169 5.92 -5.14 -16.26
CA ILE A 169 6.35 -3.97 -15.47
C ILE A 169 5.29 -2.87 -15.50
N VAL A 170 4.79 -2.51 -16.68
CA VAL A 170 3.75 -1.47 -16.84
C VAL A 170 2.47 -1.88 -16.13
N VAL A 171 2.05 -3.14 -16.25
CA VAL A 171 0.86 -3.66 -15.54
C VAL A 171 1.02 -3.55 -14.03
N LEU A 172 2.19 -3.91 -13.49
CA LEU A 172 2.47 -3.83 -12.06
C LEU A 172 2.54 -2.38 -11.56
N VAL A 173 3.12 -1.46 -12.34
CA VAL A 173 3.12 -0.01 -12.03
C VAL A 173 1.70 0.54 -11.96
N VAL A 174 0.84 0.18 -12.93
CA VAL A 174 -0.59 0.53 -12.87
C VAL A 174 -1.23 -0.06 -11.61
N GLY A 175 -0.92 -1.31 -11.27
CA GLY A 175 -1.38 -1.95 -10.03
C GLY A 175 -0.97 -1.22 -8.75
N VAL A 176 0.24 -0.65 -8.69
CA VAL A 176 0.69 0.21 -7.58
C VAL A 176 -0.11 1.52 -7.57
N GLY A 177 -0.34 2.14 -8.73
CA GLY A 177 -1.13 3.36 -8.88
C GLY A 177 -2.60 3.20 -8.47
N LEU A 178 -3.21 2.05 -8.75
CA LEU A 178 -4.59 1.76 -8.32
C LEU A 178 -4.72 1.66 -6.79
N GLN A 179 -3.61 1.42 -6.09
CA GLN A 179 -3.56 1.33 -4.63
C GLN A 179 -3.34 2.68 -3.94
N VAL A 180 -3.26 3.81 -4.66
CA VAL A 180 -3.11 5.14 -4.06
C VAL A 180 -4.15 5.38 -2.95
N PRO A 181 -3.71 5.69 -1.72
CA PRO A 181 -4.59 5.91 -0.58
C PRO A 181 -5.17 7.33 -0.65
N THR A 182 -6.41 7.43 -1.13
CA THR A 182 -7.15 8.71 -1.18
C THR A 182 -7.95 8.94 0.10
N PRO A 183 -8.28 10.20 0.46
CA PRO A 183 -9.09 10.47 1.64
C PRO A 183 -10.46 9.80 1.56
N GLY A 184 -11.04 9.73 0.35
CA GLY A 184 -12.28 9.00 0.08
C GLY A 184 -12.16 7.51 0.43
N LYS A 185 -11.13 6.81 -0.07
CA LYS A 185 -10.92 5.39 0.25
C LYS A 185 -10.75 5.13 1.75
N ILE A 186 -10.09 6.03 2.48
CA ILE A 186 -9.92 5.92 3.94
C ILE A 186 -11.26 6.16 4.65
N ARG A 187 -12.05 7.15 4.21
CA ARG A 187 -13.39 7.40 4.76
C ARG A 187 -14.31 6.20 4.52
N ASP A 188 -14.37 5.70 3.28
CA ASP A 188 -15.18 4.54 2.92
C ASP A 188 -14.74 3.31 3.74
N TRP A 189 -13.45 3.18 4.00
CA TRP A 189 -12.92 2.09 4.83
C TRP A 189 -13.41 2.15 6.27
N ILE A 190 -13.41 3.35 6.87
CA ILE A 190 -13.92 3.60 8.23
C ILE A 190 -15.43 3.35 8.26
N GLU A 191 -16.19 3.93 7.35
CA GLU A 191 -17.65 3.78 7.27
C GLU A 191 -18.06 2.31 7.11
N ASN A 192 -17.38 1.57 6.24
CA ASN A 192 -17.60 0.14 6.07
C ASN A 192 -17.29 -0.64 7.36
N ALA A 193 -16.33 -0.23 8.18
CA ALA A 193 -16.04 -0.90 9.45
C ALA A 193 -17.20 -0.71 10.44
N PHE A 194 -17.80 0.49 10.51
CA PHE A 194 -18.99 0.73 11.34
C PHE A 194 -20.22 -0.05 10.86
N LEU A 195 -20.47 -0.10 9.55
CA LEU A 195 -21.63 -0.81 8.98
C LEU A 195 -21.58 -2.34 9.23
N HIS A 196 -20.41 -2.90 9.47
CA HIS A 196 -20.21 -4.33 9.72
C HIS A 196 -19.89 -4.63 11.19
N SER A 197 -20.00 -3.63 12.08
CA SER A 197 -20.00 -3.83 13.52
C SER A 197 -21.40 -4.27 13.96
N PRO A 198 -21.55 -5.44 14.60
CA PRO A 198 -22.84 -5.95 15.09
C PRO A 198 -23.38 -5.14 16.27
#